data_AF-A0AAC9IHB5-F1
#
_entry.id   AF-A0AAC9IHB5-F1
#
_cell.length_a   1.000
_cell.length_b   1.000
_cell.length_c   1.000
_cell.angle_alpha   90.00
_cell.angle_beta   90.00
_cell.angle_gamma   90.00
#
_symmetry.space_group_name_H-M   'P 1'
#
loop_
_entity.id
_entity.type
_entity.pdbx_description
1 polymer ?
#
loop_
_entity_poly.entity_id
_entity_poly.type
_entity_poly.pdbx_seq_one_letter_code
_entity_poly.pdbx_strand_id
1 'polypeptide(L)' 'MVEKIQIRRAFVMQYMIENDMSLNQLADEIGISPATLSRVLNGHRKPGQLVIGKMIHYFDKKFEDLFYYEDVDKSQ' A
#
# COMPACT_ATOMS: atom_id res chain seq x y z
N MET A 1 18.18 -8.72 -11.32
CA MET A 1 16.86 -8.54 -10.69
C MET A 1 16.98 -7.59 -9.50
N VAL A 2 15.97 -6.76 -9.27
CA VAL A 2 15.83 -5.98 -8.03
C VAL A 2 14.48 -6.27 -7.45
N GLU A 3 14.46 -6.62 -6.16
CA GLU A 3 13.23 -6.75 -5.40
C GLU A 3 12.63 -5.37 -5.15
N LYS A 4 11.38 -5.19 -5.59
CA LYS A 4 10.57 -4.02 -5.24
C LYS A 4 9.46 -4.45 -4.30
N ILE A 5 9.27 -3.70 -3.22
CA ILE A 5 8.10 -3.88 -2.37
C ILE A 5 6.88 -3.34 -3.12
N GLN A 6 5.82 -4.14 -3.15
CA GLN A 6 4.51 -3.78 -3.68
C GLN A 6 3.45 -3.97 -2.61
N ILE A 7 2.35 -3.25 -2.75
CA ILE A 7 1.18 -3.35 -1.90
C ILE A 7 0.19 -4.37 -2.46
N ARG A 8 -0.43 -5.17 -1.60
CA ARG A 8 -1.56 -6.03 -1.97
C ARG A 8 -2.80 -5.17 -2.19
N ARG A 9 -2.87 -4.53 -3.37
CA ARG A 9 -3.94 -3.59 -3.74
C ARG A 9 -5.33 -4.19 -3.50
N ALA A 10 -5.54 -5.47 -3.81
CA ALA A 10 -6.82 -6.14 -3.62
C ALA A 10 -7.33 -6.07 -2.17
N PHE A 11 -6.44 -6.28 -1.19
CA PHE A 11 -6.78 -6.17 0.24
C PHE A 11 -7.30 -4.76 0.58
N VAL A 12 -6.56 -3.73 0.15
CA VAL A 12 -6.93 -2.33 0.45
C VAL A 12 -8.24 -1.94 -0.21
N MET A 13 -8.45 -2.32 -1.47
CA MET A 13 -9.69 -2.04 -2.18
C MET A 13 -10.89 -2.75 -1.53
N GLN A 14 -10.72 -4.00 -1.12
CA GLN A 14 -11.76 -4.76 -0.43
C GLN A 14 -12.13 -4.10 0.91
N TYR A 15 -11.13 -3.71 1.71
CA TYR A 15 -11.36 -2.99 2.96
C TYR A 15 -12.13 -1.68 2.75
N MET A 16 -11.79 -0.91 1.71
CA MET A 16 -12.52 0.32 1.37
C MET A 16 -13.98 0.04 1.00
N ILE A 17 -14.25 -1.02 0.23
CA ILE A 17 -15.62 -1.41 -0.15
C ILE A 17 -16.42 -1.84 1.08
N GLU A 18 -15.84 -2.67 1.95
CA GLU A 18 -16.52 -3.20 3.15
C GLU A 18 -16.88 -2.12 4.17
N ASN A 19 -16.16 -1.00 4.17
CA ASN A 19 -16.34 0.10 5.11
C ASN A 19 -16.92 1.36 4.46
N ASP A 20 -17.36 1.29 3.19
CA ASP A 20 -17.89 2.44 2.43
C ASP A 20 -16.96 3.67 2.45
N MET A 21 -15.66 3.43 2.29
CA MET A 21 -14.63 4.48 2.34
C MET A 21 -14.10 4.86 0.97
N SER A 22 -13.95 6.17 0.76
CA SER A 22 -13.13 6.71 -0.33
C SER A 22 -11.64 6.59 -0.04
N LEU A 23 -10.82 6.71 -1.09
CA LEU A 23 -9.36 6.68 -0.95
C LEU A 23 -8.85 7.80 -0.04
N ASN A 24 -9.50 8.96 -0.08
CA ASN A 24 -9.11 10.12 0.72
C ASN A 24 -9.37 9.87 2.20
N GLN A 25 -10.56 9.34 2.54
CA GLN A 25 -10.88 8.97 3.93
C GLN A 25 -9.89 7.95 4.49
N LEU A 26 -9.61 6.88 3.74
CA LEU A 26 -8.63 5.89 4.17
C LEU A 26 -7.24 6.50 4.34
N ALA A 27 -6.81 7.37 3.43
CA ALA A 27 -5.53 8.03 3.51
C ALA A 27 -5.43 8.92 4.77
N ASP A 28 -6.50 9.67 5.07
CA ASP A 28 -6.59 10.51 6.27
C ASP A 28 -6.54 9.67 7.56
N GLU A 29 -7.24 8.53 7.61
CA GLU A 29 -7.22 7.62 8.77
C GLU A 29 -5.85 6.97 8.99
N ILE A 30 -5.17 6.52 7.93
CA ILE A 30 -3.81 5.98 8.03
C ILE A 30 -2.79 7.12 8.34
N GLY A 31 -3.15 8.37 8.06
CA GLY A 31 -2.28 9.54 8.18
C GLY A 31 -1.26 9.63 7.04
N ILE A 32 -1.63 9.26 5.81
CA ILE A 32 -0.80 9.36 4.60
C ILE A 32 -1.51 10.29 3.62
N SER A 33 -0.79 11.09 2.82
CA SER A 33 -1.47 11.92 1.83
C SER A 33 -2.20 11.05 0.78
N PRO A 34 -3.40 11.43 0.32
CA PRO A 34 -4.13 10.65 -0.69
C PRO A 34 -3.34 10.41 -1.98
N ALA A 35 -2.56 11.41 -2.41
CA ALA A 35 -1.66 11.29 -3.57
C ALA A 35 -0.52 10.28 -3.35
N THR A 36 -0.05 10.11 -2.12
CA THR A 36 0.93 9.07 -1.79
C THR A 36 0.29 7.69 -1.81
N LEU A 37 -0.86 7.53 -1.16
CA LEU A 37 -1.57 6.25 -1.13
C LEU A 37 -1.96 5.81 -2.55
N SER A 38 -2.49 6.72 -3.37
CA SER A 38 -2.82 6.46 -4.78
C SER A 38 -1.62 5.98 -5.59
N ARG A 39 -0.47 6.68 -5.52
CA ARG A 39 0.73 6.29 -6.27
C ARG A 39 1.30 4.95 -5.81
N VAL A 40 1.18 4.62 -4.52
CA VAL A 40 1.61 3.31 -3.99
C VAL A 40 0.67 2.21 -4.46
N LEU A 41 -0.65 2.39 -4.34
CA LEU A 41 -1.65 1.41 -4.80
C LEU A 41 -1.56 1.11 -6.29
N ASN A 42 -1.23 2.13 -7.09
CA ASN A 42 -1.13 1.99 -8.54
C ASN A 42 0.29 1.60 -9.00
N GLY A 43 1.22 1.28 -8.09
CA GLY A 43 2.60 0.87 -8.44
C GLY A 43 3.50 1.99 -8.99
N HIS A 44 2.99 3.22 -9.12
CA HIS A 44 3.76 4.38 -9.56
C HIS A 44 4.85 4.81 -8.56
N ARG A 45 4.75 4.37 -7.30
CA ARG A 45 5.73 4.64 -6.26
C ARG A 45 5.88 3.42 -5.34
N LYS A 46 7.11 3.01 -5.05
CA LYS A 46 7.37 2.02 -3.99
C LYS A 46 6.90 2.54 -2.62
N PRO A 47 6.23 1.72 -1.79
CA PRO A 47 5.94 2.11 -0.42
C PRO A 47 7.27 2.25 0.35
N GLY A 48 7.49 3.43 0.95
CA GLY A 48 8.61 3.66 1.85
C GLY A 48 8.30 3.18 3.27
N GLN A 49 9.32 3.17 4.14
CA GLN A 49 9.19 2.73 5.54
C GLN A 49 8.02 3.41 6.28
N LEU A 50 7.80 4.72 6.05
CA LEU A 50 6.69 5.46 6.64
C LEU A 50 5.31 4.90 6.24
N VAL A 51 5.13 4.57 4.95
CA VAL A 51 3.87 4.01 4.44
C VAL A 51 3.66 2.61 5.01
N ILE A 52 4.71 1.79 4.99
CA ILE A 52 4.69 0.41 5.49
C ILE A 52 4.32 0.39 6.97
N GLY A 53 5.03 1.17 7.80
CA GLY A 53 4.79 1.20 9.24
C GLY A 53 3.39 1.70 9.60
N LYS A 54 2.91 2.76 8.95
CA LYS A 54 1.56 3.29 9.19
C LYS A 54 0.47 2.30 8.82
N MET A 55 0.62 1.60 7.69
CA MET A 55 -0.35 0.60 7.26
C MET A 55 -0.37 -0.62 8.17
N ILE A 56 0.80 -1.17 8.53
CA ILE A 56 0.91 -2.27 9.49
C ILE A 56 0.23 -1.92 10.82
N HIS A 57 0.47 -0.72 11.33
CA HIS A 57 -0.13 -0.24 12.57
C HIS A 57 -1.65 -0.04 12.45
N TYR A 58 -2.13 0.63 11.39
CA TYR A 58 -3.55 0.92 11.22
C TYR A 58 -4.40 -0.35 11.01
N PHE A 59 -3.90 -1.30 10.20
CA PHE A 59 -4.63 -2.55 9.92
C PHE A 59 -4.44 -3.63 10.99
N ASP A 60 -3.50 -3.45 11.92
CA ASP A 60 -3.04 -4.49 12.85
C ASP A 60 -2.71 -5.80 12.12
N LYS A 61 -1.84 -5.69 11.10
CA LYS A 61 -1.44 -6.79 10.22
C LYS A 61 0.07 -6.87 10.08
N LYS A 62 0.57 -8.05 9.71
CA LYS A 62 1.99 -8.23 9.40
C LYS A 62 2.30 -7.67 8.02
N PHE A 63 3.59 -7.53 7.73
CA PHE A 63 4.05 -7.04 6.43
C PHE A 63 3.51 -7.92 5.28
N GLU A 64 3.56 -9.24 5.44
CA GLU A 64 3.24 -10.21 4.38
C GLU A 64 1.74 -10.24 4.02
N ASP A 65 0.89 -9.77 4.95
CA ASP A 65 -0.55 -9.63 4.77
C ASP A 65 -0.90 -8.41 3.89
N LEU A 66 -0.04 -7.39 3.87
CA LEU A 66 -0.28 -6.09 3.22
C LEU A 66 0.64 -5.83 2.02
N PHE A 67 1.82 -6.44 2.01
CA PHE A 67 2.89 -6.19 1.05
C PHE A 67 3.52 -7.50 0.58
N TYR A 68 4.24 -7.41 -0.53
CA TYR A 68 5.04 -8.50 -1.08
C TYR A 68 6.25 -7.96 -1.83
N TYR A 69 7.24 -8.82 -2.07
CA TYR A 69 8.38 -8.52 -2.93
C TYR A 69 8.08 -8.97 -4.36
N GLU A 70 8.31 -8.09 -5.31
CA GLU A 70 8.22 -8.36 -6.74
C GLU A 70 9.62 -8.31 -7.35
N ASP A 71 10.02 -9.40 -8.00
CA ASP A 71 11.27 -9.46 -8.75
C ASP A 71 11.10 -8.70 -10.07
N VAL A 72 11.81 -7.58 -10.20
CA VAL A 72 11.83 -6.82 -11.45
C VAL A 72 13.16 -7.06 -12.14
N ASP A 73 13.09 -7.56 -13.37
CA ASP A 73 14.29 -7.69 -14.20
C ASP A 73 14.77 -6.29 -14.65
N LYS A 74 16.08 -6.06 -14.55
CA LYS A 74 16.70 -4.75 -14.84
C LYS A 74 16.98 -4.54 -16.33
N SER A 75 16.58 -5.50 -17.16
CA SER A 75 16.93 -5.59 -18.58
C SER A 75 15.91 -4.92 -19.51
N GLN A 76 15.03 -4.05 -18.97
CA GLN A 76 14.03 -3.27 -19.72
C GLN A 76 14.15 -1.79 -19.40
#